data_AF-A0A3S1A3C0-F1
#
_entry.id   AF-A0A3S1A3C0-F1
#
_cell.length_a   1.000
_cell.length_b   1.000
_cell.length_c   1.000
_cell.angle_alpha   90.00
_cell.angle_beta   90.00
_cell.angle_gamma   90.00
#
_symmetry.space_group_name_H-M   'P 1'
#
loop_
_entity.id
_entity.type
_entity.pdbx_description
1 polymer ?
#
loop_
_entity_poly.entity_id
_entity_poly.type
_entity_poly.pdbx_seq_one_letter_code
_entity_poly.pdbx_strand_id
1 'polypeptide(L)'
;MQQIGQQVNLPKRYLILLQIFAAAVILCAFWLDYFADPAQAQFFRKAEDFFKNNLTQAATADSNTQAAVSLIFNVLRALYLLYIAVSLIGVINAVRKDEDWQSVARTPLLVVVAVTIADVLTGFVIGDSSTN
;
A
#
# COMPACT_ATOMS: atom_id res chain seq x y z
N MET A 1 1.01 10.78 -42.92
CA MET A 1 0.73 11.36 -41.59
C MET A 1 1.98 12.05 -41.05
N GLN A 2 2.45 13.15 -41.66
CA GLN A 2 3.72 13.83 -41.30
C GLN A 2 3.58 15.37 -41.20
N GLN A 3 2.37 15.89 -40.97
CA GLN A 3 2.10 17.33 -41.06
C GLN A 3 1.52 17.93 -39.76
N ILE A 4 2.03 17.54 -38.59
CA ILE A 4 1.63 18.19 -37.32
C ILE A 4 2.79 19.00 -36.68
N GLY A 5 4.03 18.83 -37.14
CA GLY A 5 5.20 19.47 -36.53
C GLY A 5 5.60 20.87 -37.04
N GLN A 6 4.92 21.41 -38.07
CA GLN A 6 5.46 22.54 -38.85
C GLN A 6 4.88 23.94 -38.53
N GLN A 7 4.08 24.09 -37.47
CA GLN A 7 3.54 25.40 -37.08
C GLN A 7 4.02 25.94 -35.73
N VAL A 8 4.96 25.27 -35.07
CA VAL A 8 5.54 25.72 -33.81
C VAL A 8 7.00 26.12 -34.04
N ASN A 9 7.21 27.39 -34.39
CA ASN A 9 8.53 28.01 -34.51
C ASN A 9 9.13 28.26 -33.12
N LEU A 10 9.38 27.17 -32.38
CA LEU A 10 10.01 27.20 -31.07
C LEU A 10 11.50 26.86 -31.19
N PRO A 11 12.39 27.62 -30.54
CA PRO A 11 13.82 27.34 -30.57
C PRO A 11 14.10 25.93 -30.06
N LYS A 12 14.93 25.15 -30.80
CA LYS A 12 15.24 23.72 -30.53
C LYS A 12 15.51 23.36 -29.06
N ARG A 13 16.06 24.29 -28.27
CA ARG A 13 16.31 24.11 -26.83
C ARG A 13 15.03 23.98 -26.00
N TYR A 14 13.98 24.74 -26.30
CA TYR A 14 12.70 24.67 -25.62
C TYR A 14 11.92 23.40 -25.98
N LEU A 15 12.06 22.91 -27.21
CA LEU A 15 11.50 21.62 -27.62
C LEU A 15 12.09 20.46 -26.80
N ILE A 16 13.41 20.46 -26.56
CA ILE A 16 14.06 19.44 -25.72
C ILE A 16 13.56 19.51 -24.27
N LEU A 17 13.44 20.71 -23.69
CA LEU A 17 12.93 20.89 -22.34
C LEU A 17 11.48 20.41 -22.20
N LEU A 18 10.63 20.72 -23.19
CA LEU A 18 9.24 20.27 -23.21
C LEU A 18 9.14 18.75 -23.34
N GLN A 19 10.03 18.12 -24.12
CA GLN A 19 10.08 16.67 -24.28
C GLN A 19 10.52 15.96 -22.99
N ILE A 20 11.50 16.50 -22.27
CA ILE A 20 11.94 15.98 -20.96
C ILE A 20 10.82 16.13 -19.94
N PHE A 21 10.14 17.28 -19.91
CA PHE A 21 9.02 17.52 -19.01
C PHE A 21 7.86 16.55 -19.30
N ALA A 22 7.51 16.37 -20.57
CA ALA A 22 6.50 15.40 -20.99
C ALA A 22 6.88 13.96 -20.59
N ALA A 23 8.13 13.57 -20.81
CA ALA A 23 8.63 12.25 -20.42
C ALA A 23 8.60 12.05 -18.90
N ALA A 24 8.97 13.07 -18.12
CA ALA A 24 8.91 13.03 -16.67
C ALA A 24 7.47 12.90 -16.15
N VAL A 25 6.52 13.64 -16.74
CA VAL A 25 5.10 13.53 -16.39
C VAL A 25 4.55 12.14 -16.71
N ILE A 26 4.89 11.58 -17.87
CA ILE A 26 4.49 10.22 -18.25
C ILE A 26 5.07 9.18 -17.30
N LEU A 27 6.36 9.29 -16.95
CA LEU A 27 7.02 8.41 -15.98
C LEU A 27 6.37 8.52 -14.60
N CYS A 28 6.13 9.73 -14.11
CA CYS A 28 5.45 9.95 -12.84
C CYS A 28 4.05 9.33 -12.84
N ALA A 29 3.24 9.57 -13.87
CA ALA A 29 1.91 8.99 -13.98
C ALA A 29 1.94 7.45 -14.02
N PHE A 30 2.86 6.86 -14.79
CA PHE A 30 3.06 5.42 -14.84
C PHE A 30 3.40 4.83 -13.47
N TRP A 31 4.33 5.46 -12.75
CA TRP A 31 4.67 5.03 -11.40
C TRP A 31 3.52 5.25 -10.41
N LEU A 32 2.74 6.31 -10.57
CA LEU A 32 1.59 6.60 -9.71
C LEU A 32 0.48 5.58 -9.91
N ASP A 33 0.18 5.18 -11.15
CA ASP A 33 -0.76 4.10 -11.46
C ASP A 33 -0.25 2.73 -10.95
N TYR A 34 1.05 2.47 -11.10
CA TYR A 34 1.68 1.24 -10.60
C TYR A 34 1.70 1.15 -9.06
N PHE A 35 1.87 2.28 -8.37
CA PHE A 35 1.76 2.37 -6.91
C PHE A 35 0.32 2.56 -6.42
N ALA A 36 -0.63 2.86 -7.31
CA ALA A 36 -2.06 2.97 -7.02
C ALA A 36 -2.78 1.61 -7.05
N ASP A 37 -2.14 0.56 -7.59
CA ASP A 37 -2.53 -0.79 -7.25
C ASP A 37 -2.54 -0.90 -5.73
N PRO A 38 -3.65 -1.37 -5.11
CA PRO A 38 -3.83 -1.32 -3.68
C PRO A 38 -2.59 -1.95 -3.06
N ALA A 39 -1.81 -1.14 -2.33
CA ALA A 39 -0.57 -1.57 -1.71
C ALA A 39 -0.86 -2.96 -1.14
N GLN A 40 -0.23 -3.97 -1.76
CA GLN A 40 -0.40 -5.38 -1.40
C GLN A 40 0.26 -5.55 -0.03
N ALA A 41 -0.29 -4.87 0.98
CA ALA A 41 0.04 -5.06 2.35
C ALA A 41 -0.37 -6.49 2.62
N GLN A 42 0.63 -7.35 2.72
CA GLN A 42 0.46 -8.72 3.17
C GLN A 42 -0.18 -8.78 4.57
N PHE A 43 -0.29 -7.65 5.26
CA PHE A 43 -0.91 -7.53 6.58
C PHE A 43 -2.43 -7.47 6.49
N PHE A 44 -3.07 -8.26 7.34
CA PHE A 44 -4.52 -8.34 7.51
C PHE A 44 -5.28 -8.82 6.26
N ARG A 45 -4.61 -9.44 5.28
CA ARG A 45 -5.28 -9.94 4.06
C ARG A 45 -6.11 -11.16 4.41
N LYS A 46 -5.49 -12.12 5.09
CA LYS A 46 -6.16 -13.35 5.51
C LYS A 46 -7.23 -13.06 6.55
N ALA A 47 -6.98 -12.13 7.46
CA ALA A 47 -7.98 -11.66 8.40
C ALA A 47 -9.20 -11.04 7.70
N GLU A 48 -9.00 -10.18 6.70
CA GLU A 48 -10.12 -9.64 5.91
C GLU A 48 -10.94 -10.75 5.25
N ASP A 49 -10.27 -11.73 4.64
CA ASP A 49 -10.91 -12.87 3.99
C ASP A 49 -11.70 -13.72 4.98
N PHE A 50 -11.16 -13.95 6.19
CA PHE A 50 -11.87 -14.62 7.26
C PHE A 50 -13.17 -13.89 7.62
N PHE A 51 -13.11 -12.58 7.85
CA PHE A 51 -14.30 -11.82 8.22
C PHE A 51 -15.31 -11.75 7.09
N LYS A 52 -14.87 -11.61 5.83
CA LYS A 52 -15.75 -11.67 4.66
C LYS A 52 -16.47 -13.02 4.58
N ASN A 53 -15.74 -14.13 4.70
CA ASN A 53 -16.28 -15.48 4.56
C ASN A 53 -17.20 -15.88 5.72
N ASN A 54 -16.91 -15.44 6.94
CA ASN A 54 -17.74 -15.76 8.11
C ASN A 54 -19.00 -14.89 8.16
N LEU A 55 -18.92 -13.58 7.87
CA LEU A 55 -20.13 -12.75 7.82
C LEU A 55 -21.04 -13.12 6.64
N THR A 56 -20.48 -13.55 5.50
CA THR A 56 -21.28 -14.03 4.36
C THR A 56 -21.94 -15.38 4.57
N GLN A 57 -21.39 -16.24 5.43
CA GLN A 57 -22.06 -17.47 5.84
C GLN A 57 -23.13 -17.24 6.93
N ALA A 58 -22.91 -16.29 7.83
CA ALA A 58 -23.81 -16.04 8.97
C ALA A 58 -25.02 -15.16 8.63
N ALA A 59 -24.92 -14.33 7.59
CA ALA A 59 -26.00 -13.50 7.09
C ALA A 59 -26.25 -13.83 5.61
N THR A 60 -27.48 -13.67 5.12
CA THR A 60 -27.78 -13.43 3.71
C THR A 60 -27.09 -12.12 3.29
N ALA A 61 -25.76 -12.16 3.22
CA ALA A 61 -24.94 -10.97 3.25
C ALA A 61 -25.00 -10.27 1.91
N ASP A 62 -25.74 -9.17 1.93
CA ASP A 62 -25.80 -8.21 0.86
C ASP A 62 -24.40 -7.66 0.55
N SER A 63 -24.19 -7.26 -0.70
CA SER A 63 -22.97 -6.64 -1.24
C SER A 63 -22.40 -5.52 -0.35
N ASN A 64 -23.29 -4.81 0.35
CA ASN A 64 -22.98 -3.73 1.28
C ASN A 64 -22.12 -4.18 2.48
N THR A 65 -22.34 -5.38 3.00
CA THR A 65 -21.60 -5.89 4.18
C THR A 65 -20.16 -6.25 3.81
N GLN A 66 -19.95 -6.84 2.63
CA GLN A 66 -18.60 -7.14 2.13
C GLN A 66 -17.81 -5.86 1.84
N ALA A 67 -18.47 -4.84 1.30
CA ALA A 67 -17.89 -3.52 1.09
C ALA A 67 -17.50 -2.84 2.42
N ALA A 68 -18.35 -2.93 3.43
CA ALA A 68 -18.07 -2.38 4.77
C ALA A 68 -16.86 -3.07 5.43
N VAL A 69 -16.78 -4.41 5.36
CA VAL A 69 -15.61 -5.16 5.88
C VAL A 69 -14.33 -4.72 5.16
N SER A 70 -14.38 -4.63 3.81
CA SER A 70 -13.21 -4.19 3.02
C SER A 70 -12.76 -2.78 3.39
N LEU A 71 -13.71 -1.86 3.60
CA LEU A 71 -13.43 -0.49 4.00
C LEU A 71 -12.73 -0.44 5.37
N ILE A 72 -13.24 -1.17 6.36
CA ILE A 72 -12.65 -1.21 7.71
C ILE A 72 -11.21 -1.72 7.65
N PHE A 73 -10.96 -2.81 6.92
CA PHE A 73 -9.61 -3.37 6.77
C PHE A 73 -8.66 -2.43 6.03
N ASN A 74 -9.15 -1.68 5.04
CA ASN A 74 -8.35 -0.65 4.36
C ASN A 74 -7.99 0.51 5.29
N VAL A 75 -8.93 0.96 6.14
CA VAL A 75 -8.64 1.97 7.17
C VAL A 75 -7.61 1.45 8.18
N LEU A 76 -7.75 0.21 8.66
CA LEU A 76 -6.80 -0.41 9.58
C LEU A 76 -5.39 -0.50 8.97
N ARG A 77 -5.26 -0.91 7.69
CA ARG A 77 -3.98 -0.93 6.98
C ARG A 77 -3.38 0.47 6.84
N ALA A 78 -4.19 1.47 6.52
CA ALA A 78 -3.73 2.85 6.39
C ALA A 78 -3.20 3.39 7.74
N LEU A 79 -3.90 3.12 8.84
CA LEU A 79 -3.47 3.49 10.19
C LEU A 79 -2.19 2.75 10.60
N TYR A 80 -2.09 1.46 10.27
CA TYR A 80 -0.89 0.67 10.53
C TYR A 80 0.32 1.22 9.78
N LEU A 81 0.19 1.53 8.48
CA LEU A 81 1.25 2.16 7.71
C LEU A 81 1.65 3.54 8.27
N LEU A 82 0.67 4.34 8.69
CA LEU A 82 0.92 5.63 9.35
C LEU A 82 1.72 5.45 10.65
N TYR A 83 1.35 4.46 11.47
CA TYR A 83 2.08 4.13 12.69
C TYR A 83 3.54 3.76 12.39
N ILE A 84 3.77 2.88 11.41
CA ILE A 84 5.13 2.51 11.00
C ILE A 84 5.90 3.73 10.51
N ALA A 85 5.30 4.56 9.65
CA ALA A 85 5.94 5.77 9.15
C ALA A 85 6.36 6.73 10.27
N VAL A 86 5.48 6.99 11.25
CA VAL A 86 5.80 7.86 12.39
C VAL A 86 6.87 7.23 13.29
N SER A 87 6.78 5.93 13.55
CA SER A 87 7.75 5.22 14.40
C SER A 87 9.17 5.23 13.81
N LEU A 88 9.28 5.13 12.48
CA LEU A 88 10.57 5.16 11.78
C LEU A 88 11.27 6.51 11.91
N ILE A 89 10.54 7.62 12.03
CA ILE A 89 11.13 8.94 12.29
C ILE A 89 11.92 8.91 13.61
N GLY A 90 11.36 8.29 14.65
CA GLY A 90 12.02 8.13 15.94
C GLY A 90 13.28 7.28 15.84
N VAL A 91 13.22 6.16 15.11
CA VAL A 91 14.38 5.28 14.87
C VAL A 91 15.47 6.02 14.10
N ILE A 92 15.14 6.72 13.01
CA ILE A 92 16.10 7.49 12.19
C ILE A 92 16.74 8.59 13.01
N ASN A 93 15.98 9.28 13.86
CA ASN A 93 16.50 10.31 14.73
C ASN A 93 17.50 9.75 15.76
N ALA A 94 17.18 8.61 16.38
CA ALA A 94 18.08 7.94 17.30
C ALA A 94 19.38 7.50 16.61
N VAL A 95 19.30 6.94 15.39
CA VAL A 95 20.47 6.60 14.57
C VAL A 95 21.35 7.82 14.30
N ARG A 96 20.74 8.97 13.96
CA ARG A 96 21.50 10.20 13.65
C ARG A 96 22.20 10.81 14.86
N LYS A 97 21.72 10.51 16.06
CA LYS A 97 22.25 11.05 17.32
C LYS A 97 23.19 10.08 18.04
N ASP A 98 23.53 8.95 17.40
CA ASP A 98 24.26 7.83 18.03
C ASP A 98 23.59 7.34 19.34
N GLU A 99 22.27 7.54 19.47
CA GLU A 99 21.46 6.98 20.55
C GLU A 99 21.20 5.49 20.28
N ASP A 100 20.75 4.75 21.31
CA ASP A 100 20.39 3.33 21.16
C ASP A 100 19.13 3.13 20.31
N TRP A 101 19.31 3.24 19.00
CA TRP A 101 18.27 3.10 17.99
C TRP A 101 17.64 1.71 18.01
N GLN A 102 18.36 0.69 18.48
CA GLN A 102 17.82 -0.67 18.57
C GLN A 102 16.72 -0.72 19.62
N SER A 103 16.94 -0.10 20.78
CA SER A 103 15.91 0.00 21.83
C SER A 103 14.65 0.71 21.33
N VAL A 104 14.83 1.81 20.59
CA VAL A 104 13.71 2.56 19.98
C VAL A 104 12.98 1.74 18.91
N ALA A 105 13.70 0.98 18.09
CA ALA A 105 13.15 0.16 17.00
C ALA A 105 12.41 -1.10 17.48
N ARG A 106 12.67 -1.59 18.70
CA ARG A 106 12.00 -2.79 19.24
C ARG A 106 10.49 -2.64 19.29
N THR A 107 10.01 -1.49 19.72
CA THR A 107 8.57 -1.23 19.88
C THR A 107 7.81 -1.41 18.55
N PRO A 108 8.14 -0.70 17.45
CA PRO A 108 7.45 -0.90 16.18
C PRO A 108 7.69 -2.28 15.58
N LEU A 109 8.89 -2.87 15.75
CA LEU A 109 9.17 -4.22 15.26
C LEU A 109 8.27 -5.29 15.90
N LEU A 110 8.05 -5.20 17.22
CA LEU A 110 7.15 -6.13 17.92
C LEU A 110 5.72 -6.04 17.40
N VAL A 111 5.24 -4.84 17.09
CA VAL A 111 3.91 -4.64 16.50
C VAL A 111 3.81 -5.29 15.12
N VAL A 112 4.82 -5.10 14.26
CA VAL A 112 4.87 -5.73 12.93
C VAL A 112 4.79 -7.25 13.03
N VAL A 113 5.60 -7.84 13.92
CA VAL A 113 5.63 -9.29 14.12
C VAL A 113 4.30 -9.79 14.64
N ALA A 114 3.70 -9.12 15.63
CA ALA A 114 2.41 -9.51 16.20
C ALA A 114 1.29 -9.49 15.13
N VAL A 115 1.24 -8.43 14.32
CA VAL A 115 0.27 -8.29 13.22
C VAL A 115 0.47 -9.38 12.17
N THR A 116 1.72 -9.68 11.81
CA THR A 116 2.05 -10.72 10.84
C THR A 116 1.62 -12.10 11.34
N ILE A 117 1.93 -12.41 12.60
CA ILE A 117 1.53 -13.70 13.22
C ILE A 117 0.00 -13.81 13.27
N ALA A 118 -0.70 -12.75 13.68
CA ALA A 118 -2.16 -12.75 13.72
C ALA A 118 -2.77 -13.04 12.34
N ASP A 119 -2.23 -12.44 11.28
CA ASP A 119 -2.72 -12.67 9.92
C ASP A 119 -2.42 -14.10 9.43
N VAL A 120 -1.22 -14.62 9.71
CA VAL A 120 -0.85 -16.00 9.37
C VAL A 120 -1.72 -17.01 10.14
N LEU A 121 -1.95 -16.79 11.43
CA LEU A 121 -2.83 -17.61 12.27
C LEU A 121 -4.26 -17.60 11.73
N THR A 122 -4.76 -16.45 11.32
CA THR A 122 -6.08 -16.35 10.71
C THR A 122 -6.15 -17.14 9.41
N GLY A 123 -5.06 -17.14 8.64
CA GLY A 123 -4.91 -18.02 7.47
C GLY A 123 -5.02 -19.51 7.77
N PHE A 124 -4.47 -19.96 8.91
CA PHE A 124 -4.62 -21.36 9.32
C PHE A 124 -6.04 -21.68 9.77
N VAL A 125 -6.78 -20.72 10.35
CA VAL A 125 -8.18 -20.91 10.76
C VAL A 125 -9.14 -21.00 9.58
N ILE A 126 -8.92 -20.20 8.51
CA ILE A 126 -9.73 -20.29 7.28
C ILE A 126 -9.54 -21.65 6.61
N GLY A 127 -8.34 -22.24 6.72
CA GLY A 127 -7.97 -23.45 6.02
C GLY A 127 -7.78 -23.18 4.52
N ASP A 128 -6.89 -23.93 3.88
CA ASP A 128 -6.85 -23.99 2.42
C ASP A 128 -8.12 -24.72 1.96
N SER A 129 -9.21 -23.97 1.77
CA SER A 129 -10.47 -24.51 1.26
C SER A 129 -10.39 -24.86 -0.24
N SER A 130 -9.19 -25.16 -0.76
CA SER A 130 -8.99 -25.92 -1.99
C SER A 130 -9.19 -27.41 -1.69
N THR A 131 -10.42 -27.79 -1.39
CA THR A 131 -10.85 -29.18 -1.56
C THR A 131 -12.20 -29.12 -2.25
N ASN A 132 -12.13 -29.04 -3.59
CA ASN A 132 -13.01 -29.65 -4.60
C ASN A 132 -12.81 -28.94 -5.95
#